data_AF-A0AB73BX58-F1
#
_entry.id   AF-A0AB73BX58-F1
#
_cell.length_a   1.000
_cell.length_b   1.000
_cell.length_c   1.000
_cell.angle_alpha   90.00
_cell.angle_beta   90.00
_cell.angle_gamma   90.00
#
_symmetry.space_group_name_H-M   'P 1'
#
loop_
_entity.id
_entity.type
_entity.pdbx_description
1 polymer ?
#
loop_
_entity_poly.entity_id
_entity_poly.type
_entity_poly.pdbx_seq_one_letter_code
_entity_poly.pdbx_strand_id
1 'polypeptide(L)'
;MSRKSIAENVKRRLWAESMGRCMNPDCQAELFINNSDIMEKAHIGAYYETEDNSFENLIILCPVCHKKFDKTNSITKDTVKKWKKTRKKELEEFFCIKFSSFDKLKERVVPILNENHSIYDNYYLSNNKCLWNKFEPQILSNNEKLKLLFDSNSNLFQNHEIQEYSNLEVVKKFITHVEEFKITRFDEEKNRVVLFPKELNSIFGIMPISVQMLQSTESLEELLKTFRHNDLLEEVVLGIDKPYILLKNKEKIFMDDAPRLRQLYYDHKCFRKVGVRLESLNFALKYLNSRNILFEYNNQDMLREIKVNGTNIVFVYEYCLSKEFLYRMTPKSNCLIVNLHNWNGQYCISKEALDLAEDFNVKLLTMDEFYRYVNTIK
;
A
#
# COMPACT_ATOMS: atom_id res chain seq x y z
N MET A 1 39.05 29.91 20.12
CA MET A 1 38.68 29.04 18.98
C MET A 1 37.18 28.91 18.93
N SER A 2 36.55 29.03 17.76
CA SER A 2 35.11 28.81 17.61
C SER A 2 34.79 27.33 17.81
N ARG A 3 33.70 27.04 18.54
CA ARG A 3 33.23 25.67 18.78
C ARG A 3 32.92 25.00 17.42
N LYS A 4 33.45 23.79 17.18
CA LYS A 4 33.13 23.02 15.97
C LYS A 4 31.64 22.69 15.98
N SER A 5 30.97 22.94 14.85
CA SER A 5 29.56 22.57 14.70
C SER A 5 29.39 21.05 14.69
N ILE A 6 28.32 20.56 15.31
CA ILE A 6 27.92 19.15 15.19
C ILE A 6 27.56 18.89 13.72
N ALA A 7 28.12 17.82 13.15
CA ALA A 7 27.84 17.41 11.78
C ALA A 7 26.36 17.06 11.58
N GLU A 8 25.84 17.31 10.39
CA GLU A 8 24.40 17.24 10.15
C GLU A 8 23.85 15.81 10.18
N ASN A 9 24.59 14.85 9.63
CA ASN A 9 24.31 13.42 9.73
C ASN A 9 24.20 12.95 11.21
N VAL A 10 25.01 13.51 12.11
CA VAL A 10 24.95 13.20 13.55
C VAL A 10 23.66 13.74 14.16
N LYS A 11 23.26 14.98 13.82
CA LYS A 11 21.98 15.56 14.30
C LYS A 11 20.78 14.72 13.83
N ARG A 12 20.74 14.34 12.56
CA ARG A 12 19.66 13.52 11.99
C ARG A 12 19.53 12.17 12.68
N ARG A 13 20.65 11.49 12.94
CA ARG A 13 20.68 10.24 13.70
C ARG A 13 20.13 10.41 15.12
N LEU A 14 20.50 11.50 15.80
CA LEU A 14 19.98 11.81 17.14
C LEU A 14 18.46 12.07 17.12
N TRP A 15 17.95 12.76 16.10
CA TRP A 15 16.51 12.99 15.94
C TRP A 15 15.74 11.69 15.73
N ALA A 16 16.24 10.81 14.86
CA ALA A 16 15.66 9.48 14.65
C ALA A 16 15.64 8.66 15.96
N GLU A 17 16.74 8.63 16.71
CA GLU A 17 16.84 7.91 17.99
C GLU A 17 15.95 8.50 19.09
N SER A 18 15.72 9.82 19.09
CA SER A 18 14.85 10.44 20.11
C SER A 18 13.37 10.03 19.97
N MET A 19 12.97 9.66 18.76
CA MET A 19 11.57 9.42 18.37
C MET A 19 10.58 10.53 18.75
N GLY A 20 11.08 11.75 18.88
CA GLY A 20 10.29 12.91 19.27
C GLY A 20 9.97 13.04 20.76
N ARG A 21 10.66 12.29 21.61
CA ARG A 21 10.54 12.39 23.06
C ARG A 21 11.89 12.62 23.72
N CYS A 22 11.89 13.36 24.82
CA CYS A 22 13.06 13.53 25.69
C CYS A 22 13.64 12.15 26.03
N MET A 23 14.95 11.96 25.90
CA MET A 23 15.61 10.66 26.10
C MET A 23 15.83 10.31 27.58
N ASN A 24 15.47 11.20 28.50
CA ASN A 24 15.33 10.84 29.92
C ASN A 24 14.08 9.93 30.10
N PRO A 25 14.24 8.67 30.55
CA PRO A 25 13.15 7.71 30.69
C PRO A 25 12.00 8.19 31.59
N ASP A 26 12.29 9.01 32.61
CA ASP A 26 11.29 9.49 33.56
C ASP A 26 10.49 10.71 33.05
N CYS A 27 10.95 11.34 31.96
CA CYS A 27 10.35 12.58 31.45
C CYS A 27 9.44 12.30 30.25
N GLN A 28 9.96 11.63 29.22
CA GLN A 28 9.23 11.29 27.98
C GLN A 28 8.48 12.46 27.31
N ALA A 29 8.80 13.71 27.66
CA ALA A 29 8.15 14.90 27.13
C ALA A 29 8.28 14.97 25.62
N GLU A 30 7.21 15.35 24.94
CA GLU A 30 7.21 15.55 23.48
C GLU A 30 8.11 16.73 23.11
N LEU A 31 8.97 16.51 22.12
CA LEU A 31 9.99 17.47 21.71
C LEU A 31 9.58 18.31 20.51
N PHE A 32 8.56 17.86 19.77
CA PHE A 32 8.12 18.47 18.51
C PHE A 32 6.85 19.32 18.69
N ILE A 33 6.81 20.12 19.77
CA ILE A 33 5.66 20.97 20.10
C ILE A 33 5.74 22.29 19.33
N ASN A 34 4.66 22.61 18.61
CA ASN A 34 4.42 23.81 17.79
C ASN A 34 5.27 25.03 18.21
N ASN A 35 6.22 25.39 17.33
CA ASN A 35 7.03 26.60 17.40
C ASN A 35 7.97 26.79 18.60
N SER A 36 8.16 25.78 19.45
CA SER A 36 9.08 25.85 20.58
C SER A 36 10.32 24.96 20.36
N ASP A 37 11.52 25.55 20.45
CA ASP A 37 12.79 24.81 20.43
C ASP A 37 13.00 24.08 21.77
N ILE A 38 12.15 23.09 22.07
CA ILE A 38 12.25 22.25 23.28
C ILE A 38 13.31 21.15 23.07
N MET A 39 13.87 21.01 21.88
CA MET A 39 14.82 19.95 21.56
C MET A 39 16.27 20.41 21.70
N GLU A 40 16.93 20.03 22.79
CA GLU A 40 18.32 20.38 23.06
C GLU A 40 19.25 19.18 22.87
N LYS A 41 20.43 19.43 22.28
CA LYS A 41 21.51 18.45 22.11
C LYS A 41 22.50 18.65 23.23
N ALA A 42 22.61 17.67 24.13
CA ALA A 42 23.52 17.69 25.26
C ALA A 42 24.73 16.81 25.00
N HIS A 43 25.92 17.28 25.37
CA HIS A 43 27.15 16.51 25.35
C HIS A 43 27.26 15.69 26.63
N ILE A 44 27.35 14.36 26.52
CA ILE A 44 27.46 13.45 27.68
C ILE A 44 28.81 13.64 28.38
N GLY A 45 29.91 13.62 27.63
CA GLY A 45 31.24 14.04 28.04
C GLY A 45 31.47 15.50 27.69
N ALA A 46 32.20 16.24 28.53
CA ALA A 46 32.34 17.67 28.36
C ALA A 46 33.08 18.02 27.07
N TYR A 47 32.45 18.83 26.21
CA TYR A 47 33.02 19.19 24.90
C TYR A 47 34.36 19.93 25.02
N TYR A 48 34.57 20.74 26.05
CA TYR A 48 35.84 21.48 26.21
C TYR A 48 37.04 20.54 26.49
N GLU A 49 36.79 19.31 26.94
CA GLU A 49 37.83 18.32 27.26
C GLU A 49 38.23 17.50 26.02
N THR A 50 37.25 17.16 25.18
CA THR A 50 37.43 16.15 24.11
C THR A 50 37.15 16.66 22.70
N GLU A 51 36.50 17.81 22.56
CA GLU A 51 35.89 18.30 21.32
C GLU A 51 35.00 17.26 20.60
N ASP A 52 34.48 16.28 21.36
CA ASP A 52 33.82 15.10 20.80
C ASP A 52 32.34 15.40 20.46
N ASN A 53 32.09 15.62 19.17
CA ASN A 53 30.75 15.77 18.58
C ASN A 53 30.21 14.45 17.98
N SER A 54 30.75 13.29 18.38
CA SER A 54 30.27 11.99 17.91
C SER A 54 28.84 11.74 18.35
N PHE A 55 28.15 10.90 17.57
CA PHE A 55 26.81 10.43 17.93
C PHE A 55 26.80 9.81 19.33
N GLU A 56 27.79 8.99 19.69
CA GLU A 56 27.86 8.33 21.00
C GLU A 56 27.97 9.31 22.17
N ASN A 57 28.60 10.47 21.97
CA ASN A 57 28.77 11.49 23.00
C ASN A 57 27.60 12.49 23.10
N LEU A 58 26.54 12.32 22.31
CA LEU A 58 25.40 13.23 22.26
C LEU A 58 24.08 12.55 22.65
N ILE A 59 23.19 13.32 23.26
CA ILE A 59 21.83 12.90 23.63
C ILE A 59 20.83 14.03 23.39
N ILE A 60 19.56 13.69 23.12
CA ILE A 60 18.46 14.64 22.99
C ILE A 60 17.66 14.74 24.29
N LEU A 61 17.53 15.95 24.83
CA LEU A 61 16.79 16.23 26.06
C LEU A 61 15.86 17.43 25.88
N CYS A 62 14.81 17.51 26.71
CA CYS A 62 14.07 18.76 26.88
C CYS A 62 14.87 19.77 27.72
N PRO A 63 14.56 21.07 27.69
CA PRO A 63 15.38 22.09 28.35
C PRO A 63 15.45 21.92 29.87
N VAL A 64 14.38 21.38 30.46
CA VAL A 64 14.33 21.06 31.89
C VAL A 64 15.31 19.96 32.25
N CYS A 65 15.33 18.86 31.47
CA CYS A 65 16.24 17.75 31.73
C CYS A 65 17.70 18.12 31.41
N HIS A 66 17.92 18.86 30.33
CA HIS A 66 19.26 19.34 29.98
C HIS A 66 19.82 20.28 31.06
N LYS A 67 19.04 21.24 31.55
CA LYS A 67 19.45 22.12 32.65
C LYS A 67 19.81 21.36 33.92
N LYS A 68 19.04 20.31 34.28
CA LYS A 68 19.35 19.45 35.43
C LYS A 68 20.64 18.65 35.21
N PHE A 69 20.90 18.22 33.99
CA PHE A 69 22.15 17.52 33.68
C PHE A 69 23.36 18.47 33.78
N ASP A 70 23.28 19.64 33.15
CA ASP A 70 24.39 20.59 33.07
C ASP A 70 24.70 21.32 34.38
N LYS A 71 23.68 21.70 35.16
CA LYS A 71 23.83 22.71 36.22
C LYS A 71 23.74 22.18 37.65
N THR A 72 23.08 21.04 37.87
CA THR A 72 22.80 20.59 39.25
C THR A 72 23.71 19.49 39.76
N ASN A 73 24.66 18.98 38.94
CA ASN A 73 25.53 17.83 39.23
C ASN A 73 24.80 16.58 39.75
N SER A 74 23.46 16.56 39.67
CA SER A 74 22.59 15.54 40.23
C SER A 74 22.44 14.34 39.29
N ILE A 75 22.88 14.46 38.05
CA ILE A 75 22.82 13.43 37.02
C ILE A 75 24.25 13.20 36.52
N THR A 76 24.76 11.98 36.66
CA THR A 76 26.12 11.64 36.24
C THR A 76 26.17 11.30 34.75
N LYS A 77 27.36 11.40 34.14
CA LYS A 77 27.61 11.01 32.74
C LYS A 77 27.18 9.55 32.47
N ASP A 78 27.44 8.65 33.42
CA ASP A 78 27.06 7.24 33.29
C ASP A 78 25.56 7.02 33.33
N THR A 79 24.82 7.81 34.12
CA THR A 79 23.35 7.79 34.11
C THR A 79 22.81 8.20 32.75
N VAL A 80 23.36 9.25 32.13
CA VAL A 80 22.93 9.69 30.79
C VAL A 80 23.28 8.67 29.70
N LYS A 81 24.45 8.00 29.79
CA LYS A 81 24.78 6.88 28.91
C LYS A 81 23.77 5.73 29.06
N LYS A 82 23.33 5.44 30.29
CA LYS A 82 22.27 4.45 30.54
C LYS A 82 20.95 4.90 29.92
N TRP A 83 20.55 6.17 30.06
CA TRP A 83 19.33 6.70 29.42
C TRP A 83 19.33 6.46 27.91
N LYS A 84 20.44 6.74 27.24
CA LYS A 84 20.58 6.51 25.80
C LYS A 84 20.38 5.03 25.43
N LYS A 85 21.01 4.11 26.18
CA LYS A 85 20.85 2.66 26.00
C LYS A 85 19.43 2.19 26.30
N THR A 86 18.84 2.66 27.39
CA THR A 86 17.46 2.36 27.79
C THR A 86 16.50 2.81 26.71
N ARG A 87 16.65 4.05 26.18
CA ARG A 87 15.80 4.52 25.09
C ARG A 87 15.89 3.59 23.90
N LYS A 88 17.10 3.27 23.40
CA LYS A 88 17.25 2.31 22.29
C LYS A 88 16.52 0.99 22.54
N LYS A 89 16.60 0.45 23.76
CA LYS A 89 15.89 -0.78 24.14
C LYS A 89 14.37 -0.60 24.17
N GLU A 90 13.87 0.48 24.78
CA GLU A 90 12.43 0.83 24.78
C GLU A 90 11.89 0.94 23.35
N LEU A 91 12.68 1.47 22.42
CA LEU A 91 12.31 1.59 21.01
C LEU A 91 12.11 0.21 20.37
N GLU A 92 13.09 -0.67 20.56
CA GLU A 92 13.04 -2.04 20.05
C GLU A 92 11.84 -2.77 20.69
N GLU A 93 11.60 -2.65 21.99
CA GLU A 93 10.46 -3.32 22.64
C GLU A 93 9.10 -2.79 22.19
N PHE A 94 8.94 -1.47 22.03
CA PHE A 94 7.64 -0.86 21.74
C PHE A 94 7.26 -0.90 20.25
N PHE A 95 8.23 -0.80 19.34
CA PHE A 95 7.96 -0.79 17.91
C PHE A 95 8.25 -2.14 17.22
N CYS A 96 8.90 -3.09 17.90
CA CYS A 96 8.99 -4.47 17.41
C CYS A 96 7.79 -5.35 17.82
N ILE A 97 6.65 -4.72 18.14
CA ILE A 97 5.39 -5.43 18.38
C ILE A 97 5.00 -6.17 17.11
N LYS A 98 4.72 -7.47 17.26
CA LYS A 98 4.15 -8.30 16.21
C LYS A 98 2.63 -8.23 16.25
N PHE A 99 2.02 -7.80 15.16
CA PHE A 99 0.58 -7.77 14.98
C PHE A 99 0.07 -9.10 14.43
N SER A 100 -1.17 -9.44 14.79
CA SER A 100 -1.80 -10.67 14.32
C SER A 100 -2.36 -10.57 12.90
N SER A 101 -2.53 -9.36 12.38
CA SER A 101 -3.11 -9.10 11.05
C SER A 101 -2.65 -7.76 10.48
N PHE A 102 -2.70 -7.65 9.16
CA PHE A 102 -2.38 -6.41 8.45
C PHE A 102 -3.26 -5.23 8.91
N ASP A 103 -4.56 -5.46 9.18
CA ASP A 103 -5.46 -4.41 9.68
C ASP A 103 -4.98 -3.77 11.00
N LYS A 104 -4.51 -4.58 11.96
CA LYS A 104 -3.98 -4.05 13.23
C LYS A 104 -2.68 -3.27 13.03
N LEU A 105 -1.83 -3.72 12.10
CA LEU A 105 -0.64 -2.97 11.72
C LEU A 105 -1.04 -1.63 11.06
N LYS A 106 -2.03 -1.66 10.16
CA LYS A 106 -2.57 -0.49 9.44
C LYS A 106 -3.08 0.58 10.40
N GLU A 107 -3.81 0.21 11.46
CA GLU A 107 -4.27 1.14 12.50
C GLU A 107 -3.12 1.94 13.13
N ARG A 108 -1.95 1.32 13.32
CA ARG A 108 -0.77 1.97 13.90
C ARG A 108 0.01 2.80 12.88
N VAL A 109 0.08 2.33 11.65
CA VAL A 109 0.94 2.86 10.57
C VAL A 109 0.32 4.06 9.87
N VAL A 110 -0.98 4.00 9.54
CA VAL A 110 -1.67 5.03 8.75
C VAL A 110 -1.55 6.43 9.35
N PRO A 111 -1.74 6.64 10.67
CA PRO A 111 -1.57 7.97 11.26
C PRO A 111 -0.17 8.56 11.04
N ILE A 112 0.87 7.71 11.13
CA ILE A 112 2.27 8.13 10.97
C ILE A 112 2.58 8.48 9.51
N LEU A 113 2.09 7.66 8.56
CA LEU A 113 2.24 7.94 7.13
C LEU A 113 1.49 9.22 6.72
N ASN A 114 0.29 9.45 7.23
CA ASN A 114 -0.48 10.67 6.97
C ASN A 114 0.21 11.93 7.52
N GLU A 115 0.79 11.86 8.72
CA GLU A 115 1.57 12.97 9.27
C GLU A 115 2.79 13.28 8.38
N ASN A 116 3.52 12.24 7.96
CA ASN A 116 4.65 12.40 7.05
C ASN A 116 4.24 13.00 5.70
N HIS A 117 3.14 12.52 5.13
CA HIS A 117 2.59 13.03 3.87
C HIS A 117 2.21 14.52 4.01
N SER A 118 1.51 14.88 5.08
CA SER A 118 1.11 16.27 5.35
C SER A 118 2.32 17.20 5.49
N ILE A 119 3.37 16.77 6.20
CA ILE A 119 4.61 17.56 6.35
C ILE A 119 5.31 17.73 5.00
N TYR A 120 5.40 16.65 4.22
CA TYR A 120 6.04 16.68 2.90
C TYR A 120 5.33 17.63 1.94
N ASP A 121 4.01 17.52 1.82
CA ASP A 121 3.21 18.37 0.94
C ASP A 121 3.27 19.84 1.35
N ASN A 122 3.06 20.12 2.64
CA ASN A 122 2.93 21.49 3.12
C ASN A 122 4.26 22.24 3.21
N TYR A 123 5.40 21.56 3.37
CA TYR A 123 6.66 22.23 3.66
C TYR A 123 7.80 21.90 2.69
N TYR A 124 7.82 20.70 2.10
CA TYR A 124 8.81 20.36 1.08
C TYR A 124 8.34 20.80 -0.31
N LEU A 125 7.17 20.31 -0.76
CA LEU A 125 6.67 20.61 -2.12
C LEU A 125 6.27 22.08 -2.30
N SER A 126 5.80 22.75 -1.25
CA SER A 126 5.52 24.19 -1.26
C SER A 126 6.78 25.07 -1.34
N ASN A 127 7.98 24.47 -1.43
CA ASN A 127 9.29 25.12 -1.44
C ASN A 127 9.55 25.99 -0.18
N ASN A 128 8.92 25.66 0.95
CA ASN A 128 9.11 26.38 2.21
C ASN A 128 10.24 25.78 3.03
N LYS A 129 11.48 25.97 2.55
CA LYS A 129 12.70 25.38 3.12
C LYS A 129 12.89 25.67 4.63
N CYS A 130 12.49 26.86 5.09
CA CYS A 130 12.61 27.23 6.50
C CYS A 130 11.71 26.36 7.39
N LEU A 131 10.44 26.17 6.98
CA LEU A 131 9.52 25.30 7.70
C LEU A 131 9.88 23.82 7.55
N TRP A 132 10.35 23.38 6.37
CA TRP A 132 10.84 22.02 6.19
C TRP A 132 11.91 21.66 7.22
N ASN A 133 12.92 22.50 7.40
CA ASN A 133 14.00 22.26 8.35
C ASN A 133 13.50 22.10 9.80
N LYS A 134 12.34 22.68 10.12
CA LYS A 134 11.69 22.58 11.43
C LYS A 134 10.96 21.25 11.63
N PHE A 135 10.32 20.73 10.58
CA PHE A 135 9.52 19.51 10.65
C PHE A 135 10.26 18.24 10.20
N GLU A 136 11.43 18.37 9.57
CA GLU A 136 12.26 17.24 9.19
C GLU A 136 12.64 16.31 10.37
N PRO A 137 12.92 16.80 11.60
CA PRO A 137 13.09 15.92 12.75
C PRO A 137 11.89 15.01 13.03
N GLN A 138 10.65 15.49 12.79
CA GLN A 138 9.43 14.67 12.89
C GLN A 138 9.44 13.57 11.84
N ILE A 139 9.75 13.88 10.58
CA ILE A 139 9.86 12.88 9.49
C ILE A 139 10.89 11.80 9.85
N LEU A 140 12.07 12.20 10.32
CA LEU A 140 13.14 11.26 10.70
C LEU A 140 12.69 10.34 11.85
N SER A 141 12.04 10.90 12.86
CA SER A 141 11.45 10.11 13.94
C SER A 141 10.39 9.14 13.43
N ASN A 142 9.48 9.59 12.58
CA ASN A 142 8.38 8.79 12.07
C ASN A 142 8.87 7.67 11.15
N ASN A 143 9.86 7.96 10.32
CA ASN A 143 10.51 6.98 9.46
C ASN A 143 11.17 5.85 10.27
N GLU A 144 11.85 6.17 11.37
CA GLU A 144 12.44 5.14 12.24
C GLU A 144 11.35 4.28 12.92
N LYS A 145 10.25 4.88 13.36
CA LYS A 145 9.08 4.14 13.90
C LYS A 145 8.50 3.17 12.86
N LEU A 146 8.26 3.67 11.64
CA LEU A 146 7.71 2.88 10.54
C LEU A 146 8.63 1.74 10.15
N LYS A 147 9.94 1.99 10.07
CA LYS A 147 10.95 0.97 9.80
C LYS A 147 10.86 -0.19 10.80
N LEU A 148 10.89 0.10 12.10
CA LEU A 148 10.81 -0.94 13.15
C LEU A 148 9.51 -1.75 13.09
N LEU A 149 8.38 -1.07 12.86
CA LEU A 149 7.08 -1.72 12.69
C LEU A 149 7.09 -2.66 11.48
N PHE A 150 7.63 -2.22 10.36
CA PHE A 150 7.66 -3.01 9.13
C PHE A 150 8.64 -4.18 9.20
N ASP A 151 9.84 -4.00 9.76
CA ASP A 151 10.81 -5.06 9.96
C ASP A 151 10.22 -6.21 10.79
N SER A 152 9.53 -5.86 11.88
CA SER A 152 8.96 -6.82 12.82
C SER A 152 7.71 -7.54 12.31
N ASN A 153 7.06 -6.98 11.29
CA ASN A 153 5.79 -7.46 10.73
C ASN A 153 5.89 -7.77 9.23
N SER A 154 7.09 -8.04 8.73
CA SER A 154 7.35 -8.32 7.31
C SER A 154 6.50 -9.47 6.76
N ASN A 155 6.12 -10.43 7.60
CA ASN A 155 5.27 -11.57 7.25
C ASN A 155 3.79 -11.20 6.99
N LEU A 156 3.37 -9.97 7.29
CA LEU A 156 2.00 -9.50 7.02
C LEU A 156 1.85 -8.90 5.61
N PHE A 157 2.96 -8.67 4.90
CA PHE A 157 2.92 -8.12 3.56
C PHE A 157 2.89 -9.21 2.51
N GLN A 158 2.07 -8.98 1.48
CA GLN A 158 2.02 -9.87 0.33
C GLN A 158 3.41 -10.01 -0.32
N ASN A 159 3.83 -11.25 -0.54
CA ASN A 159 5.10 -11.58 -1.19
C ASN A 159 4.88 -12.27 -2.55
N HIS A 160 5.77 -12.03 -3.50
CA HIS A 160 5.75 -12.61 -4.85
C HIS A 160 7.18 -12.85 -5.35
N GLU A 161 7.38 -13.87 -6.18
CA GLU A 161 8.70 -14.22 -6.74
C GLU A 161 9.27 -13.08 -7.62
N ILE A 162 8.40 -12.50 -8.45
CA ILE A 162 8.72 -11.30 -9.23
C ILE A 162 8.56 -10.07 -8.32
N GLN A 163 9.66 -9.35 -8.10
CA GLN A 163 9.74 -8.23 -7.15
C GLN A 163 8.76 -7.08 -7.45
N GLU A 164 8.49 -6.80 -8.73
CA GLU A 164 7.56 -5.75 -9.17
C GLU A 164 6.12 -5.98 -8.70
N TYR A 165 5.76 -7.24 -8.41
CA TYR A 165 4.45 -7.64 -7.92
C TYR A 165 4.43 -7.96 -6.43
N SER A 166 5.50 -7.62 -5.69
CA SER A 166 5.63 -7.92 -4.26
C SER A 166 5.48 -6.66 -3.41
N ASN A 167 4.46 -6.62 -2.56
CA ASN A 167 4.30 -5.54 -1.59
C ASN A 167 5.40 -5.58 -0.51
N LEU A 168 5.91 -6.76 -0.17
CA LEU A 168 7.06 -6.89 0.72
C LEU A 168 8.31 -6.19 0.14
N GLU A 169 8.52 -6.23 -1.17
CA GLU A 169 9.63 -5.52 -1.80
C GLU A 169 9.44 -4.00 -1.78
N VAL A 170 8.20 -3.50 -1.88
CA VAL A 170 7.89 -2.07 -1.66
C VAL A 170 8.29 -1.65 -0.24
N VAL A 171 8.00 -2.47 0.76
CA VAL A 171 8.36 -2.23 2.16
C VAL A 171 9.88 -2.23 2.36
N LYS A 172 10.59 -3.20 1.76
CA LYS A 172 12.06 -3.23 1.79
C LYS A 172 12.68 -1.98 1.15
N LYS A 173 12.15 -1.51 0.02
CA LYS A 173 12.56 -0.25 -0.60
C LYS A 173 12.34 0.94 0.32
N PHE A 174 11.22 0.98 1.05
CA PHE A 174 10.98 2.02 2.05
C PHE A 174 12.04 1.97 3.18
N ILE A 175 12.39 0.79 3.69
CA ILE A 175 13.41 0.65 4.72
C ILE A 175 14.77 1.19 4.23
N THR A 176 15.18 0.84 3.00
CA THR A 176 16.39 1.40 2.38
C THR A 176 16.29 2.92 2.22
N HIS A 177 15.14 3.44 1.77
CA HIS A 177 14.89 4.87 1.68
C HIS A 177 15.09 5.58 3.02
N VAL A 178 14.60 5.00 4.13
CA VAL A 178 14.74 5.56 5.47
C VAL A 178 16.21 5.65 5.88
N GLU A 179 16.99 4.59 5.63
CA GLU A 179 18.43 4.58 5.95
C GLU A 179 19.21 5.63 5.16
N GLU A 180 18.99 5.71 3.84
CA GLU A 180 19.62 6.73 3.00
C GLU A 180 19.19 8.14 3.40
N PHE A 181 17.90 8.35 3.65
CA PHE A 181 17.37 9.65 4.09
C PHE A 181 17.98 10.09 5.41
N LYS A 182 18.20 9.16 6.35
CA LYS A 182 18.78 9.48 7.66
C LYS A 182 20.20 10.03 7.56
N ILE A 183 20.99 9.58 6.60
CA ILE A 183 22.41 9.95 6.48
C ILE A 183 22.72 11.02 5.43
N THR A 184 21.82 11.28 4.47
CA THR A 184 22.02 12.26 3.39
C THR A 184 21.28 13.57 3.64
N ARG A 185 21.94 14.72 3.40
CA ARG A 185 21.33 16.07 3.37
C ARG A 185 22.15 17.01 2.47
N PHE A 186 21.52 18.01 1.86
CA PHE A 186 22.17 19.00 0.98
C PHE A 186 22.74 18.37 -0.31
N ASP A 187 23.96 18.73 -0.77
CA ASP A 187 24.51 18.23 -2.03
C ASP A 187 24.66 16.69 -2.07
N GLU A 188 24.70 16.05 -0.91
CA GLU A 188 24.75 14.59 -0.75
C GLU A 188 23.38 13.91 -1.01
N GLU A 189 22.26 14.65 -1.01
CA GLU A 189 20.94 14.10 -1.40
C GLU A 189 20.93 13.62 -2.85
N LYS A 190 21.78 14.18 -3.71
CA LYS A 190 21.95 13.76 -5.11
C LYS A 190 22.59 12.37 -5.24
N ASN A 191 23.17 11.85 -4.17
CA ASN A 191 23.79 10.53 -4.13
C ASN A 191 22.82 9.43 -3.68
N ARG A 192 21.56 9.77 -3.34
CA ARG A 192 20.55 8.80 -2.95
C ARG A 192 20.16 7.93 -4.14
N VAL A 193 20.10 6.64 -3.91
CA VAL A 193 19.66 5.66 -4.91
C VAL A 193 18.16 5.41 -4.77
N VAL A 194 17.61 5.55 -3.55
CA VAL A 194 16.23 5.16 -3.24
C VAL A 194 15.40 6.32 -2.69
N LEU A 195 14.37 6.69 -3.46
CA LEU A 195 13.33 7.64 -3.07
C LEU A 195 12.15 6.95 -2.37
N PHE A 196 11.23 7.76 -1.81
CA PHE A 196 10.07 7.23 -1.10
C PHE A 196 9.19 6.43 -2.08
N PRO A 197 8.88 5.15 -1.81
CA PRO A 197 8.05 4.36 -2.70
C PRO A 197 6.58 4.76 -2.52
N LYS A 198 6.01 5.44 -3.52
CA LYS A 198 4.63 5.97 -3.45
C LYS A 198 3.62 4.82 -3.26
N GLU A 199 3.93 3.64 -3.76
CA GLU A 199 3.14 2.41 -3.63
C GLU A 199 2.88 2.03 -2.17
N LEU A 200 3.74 2.45 -1.24
CA LEU A 200 3.53 2.22 0.19
C LEU A 200 2.20 2.84 0.67
N ASN A 201 1.89 4.06 0.24
CA ASN A 201 0.64 4.72 0.63
C ASN A 201 -0.59 4.01 0.02
N SER A 202 -0.45 3.42 -1.18
CA SER A 202 -1.50 2.62 -1.82
C SER A 202 -1.78 1.34 -1.02
N ILE A 203 -0.75 0.60 -0.60
CA ILE A 203 -0.89 -0.62 0.21
C ILE A 203 -1.75 -0.37 1.46
N PHE A 204 -1.58 0.78 2.12
CA PHE A 204 -2.34 1.17 3.32
C PHE A 204 -3.66 1.88 3.03
N GLY A 205 -4.03 2.09 1.76
CA GLY A 205 -5.27 2.77 1.37
C GLY A 205 -5.29 4.28 1.63
N ILE A 206 -4.12 4.91 1.74
CA ILE A 206 -3.98 6.36 1.96
C ILE A 206 -4.12 7.10 0.64
N MET A 207 -3.39 6.67 -0.38
CA MET A 207 -3.42 7.28 -1.71
C MET A 207 -3.34 6.19 -2.78
N PRO A 208 -4.42 5.97 -3.56
CA PRO A 208 -4.42 4.95 -4.59
C PRO A 208 -3.46 5.31 -5.72
N ILE A 209 -2.87 4.31 -6.36
CA ILE A 209 -2.02 4.51 -7.54
C ILE A 209 -2.57 3.68 -8.68
N SER A 210 -2.89 4.36 -9.78
CA SER A 210 -3.28 3.72 -11.04
C SER A 210 -2.04 3.07 -11.66
N VAL A 211 -1.95 1.74 -11.55
CA VAL A 211 -0.90 0.95 -12.23
C VAL A 211 -1.56 0.15 -13.35
N GLN A 212 -1.52 -1.18 -13.27
CA GLN A 212 -2.18 -2.11 -14.16
C GLN A 212 -3.19 -2.92 -13.35
N MET A 213 -4.38 -3.10 -13.91
CA MET A 213 -5.42 -3.89 -13.27
C MET A 213 -4.97 -5.34 -13.10
N LEU A 214 -5.21 -5.90 -11.90
CA LEU A 214 -4.97 -7.32 -11.66
C LEU A 214 -5.87 -8.15 -12.57
N GLN A 215 -5.27 -9.11 -13.27
CA GLN A 215 -5.93 -9.79 -14.36
C GLN A 215 -6.97 -10.82 -13.90
N SER A 216 -6.91 -11.34 -12.66
CA SER A 216 -7.82 -12.42 -12.24
C SER A 216 -9.18 -11.89 -11.76
N THR A 217 -10.22 -12.11 -12.56
CA THR A 217 -11.61 -11.88 -12.14
C THR A 217 -12.01 -12.82 -11.01
N GLU A 218 -11.53 -14.06 -11.02
CA GLU A 218 -11.82 -15.08 -10.00
C GLU A 218 -11.31 -14.67 -8.62
N SER A 219 -10.14 -14.01 -8.56
CA SER A 219 -9.62 -13.50 -7.29
C SER A 219 -10.48 -12.36 -6.74
N LEU A 220 -11.01 -11.51 -7.64
CA LEU A 220 -11.94 -10.46 -7.27
C LEU A 220 -13.27 -11.03 -6.77
N GLU A 221 -13.87 -11.98 -7.50
CA GLU A 221 -15.10 -12.66 -7.08
C GLU A 221 -14.96 -13.28 -5.69
N GLU A 222 -13.82 -13.91 -5.40
CA GLU A 222 -13.56 -14.48 -4.08
C GLU A 222 -13.44 -13.41 -2.99
N LEU A 223 -12.77 -12.29 -3.27
CA LEU A 223 -12.70 -11.16 -2.34
C LEU A 223 -14.09 -10.59 -2.05
N LEU A 224 -14.93 -10.44 -3.08
CA LEU A 224 -16.29 -9.93 -2.93
C LEU A 224 -17.17 -10.84 -2.06
N LYS A 225 -17.02 -12.17 -2.18
CA LYS A 225 -17.67 -13.13 -1.27
C LYS A 225 -17.24 -12.90 0.17
N THR A 226 -15.94 -12.75 0.42
CA THR A 226 -15.42 -12.47 1.76
C THR A 226 -15.97 -11.15 2.31
N PHE A 227 -16.01 -10.09 1.49
CA PHE A 227 -16.55 -8.80 1.90
C PHE A 227 -18.05 -8.84 2.18
N ARG A 228 -18.84 -9.58 1.39
CA ARG A 228 -20.28 -9.80 1.67
C ARG A 228 -20.50 -10.60 2.94
N HIS A 229 -19.74 -11.67 3.15
CA HIS A 229 -19.84 -12.48 4.36
C HIS A 229 -19.58 -11.66 5.64
N ASN A 230 -18.64 -10.71 5.56
CA ASN A 230 -18.29 -9.82 6.66
C ASN A 230 -19.11 -8.51 6.71
N ASP A 231 -20.15 -8.39 5.87
CA ASP A 231 -21.02 -7.21 5.78
C ASP A 231 -20.29 -5.88 5.45
N LEU A 232 -19.19 -5.96 4.68
CA LEU A 232 -18.35 -4.82 4.33
C LEU A 232 -18.69 -4.20 2.96
N LEU A 233 -19.24 -5.01 2.04
CA LEU A 233 -19.50 -4.61 0.66
C LEU A 233 -20.79 -3.80 0.55
N GLU A 234 -20.73 -2.64 -0.11
CA GLU A 234 -21.92 -1.89 -0.55
C GLU A 234 -22.27 -2.28 -1.99
N GLU A 235 -21.33 -2.11 -2.93
CA GLU A 235 -21.51 -2.42 -4.35
C GLU A 235 -20.17 -2.67 -5.04
N VAL A 236 -20.23 -3.30 -6.21
CA VAL A 236 -19.11 -3.42 -7.14
C VAL A 236 -19.51 -2.76 -8.46
N VAL A 237 -18.69 -1.82 -8.93
CA VAL A 237 -18.97 -1.02 -10.12
C VAL A 237 -17.98 -1.38 -11.22
N LEU A 238 -18.46 -2.13 -12.21
CA LEU A 238 -17.75 -2.46 -13.45
C LEU A 238 -18.44 -1.82 -14.66
N GLY A 239 -17.78 -1.89 -15.82
CA GLY A 239 -18.26 -1.32 -17.08
C GLY A 239 -18.08 0.20 -17.18
N ILE A 240 -17.10 0.74 -16.45
CA ILE A 240 -16.74 2.16 -16.46
C ILE A 240 -15.22 2.32 -16.65
N ASP A 241 -14.75 3.55 -16.87
CA ASP A 241 -13.32 3.83 -17.08
C ASP A 241 -12.45 3.47 -15.87
N LYS A 242 -12.95 3.76 -14.67
CA LYS A 242 -12.27 3.49 -13.40
C LYS A 242 -13.15 2.62 -12.52
N PRO A 243 -13.18 1.30 -12.76
CA PRO A 243 -13.99 0.39 -11.95
C PRO A 243 -13.50 0.36 -10.49
N TYR A 244 -14.43 0.13 -9.56
CA TYR A 244 -14.13 0.12 -8.12
C TYR A 244 -15.09 -0.74 -7.32
N ILE A 245 -14.65 -1.13 -6.13
CA ILE A 245 -15.47 -1.70 -5.05
C ILE A 245 -15.85 -0.54 -4.13
N LEU A 246 -17.14 -0.38 -3.83
CA LEU A 246 -17.61 0.52 -2.79
C LEU A 246 -17.85 -0.27 -1.51
N LEU A 247 -17.23 0.18 -0.42
CA LEU A 247 -17.45 -0.36 0.91
C LEU A 247 -18.57 0.42 1.63
N LYS A 248 -19.18 -0.18 2.65
CA LYS A 248 -20.25 0.46 3.45
C LYS A 248 -19.83 1.76 4.13
N ASN A 249 -18.55 1.88 4.48
CA ASN A 249 -17.96 3.11 5.02
C ASN A 249 -17.75 4.21 3.94
N LYS A 250 -18.27 4.00 2.72
CA LYS A 250 -18.15 4.86 1.54
C LYS A 250 -16.74 4.97 0.95
N GLU A 251 -15.81 4.14 1.41
CA GLU A 251 -14.49 4.01 0.82
C GLU A 251 -14.55 3.31 -0.54
N LYS A 252 -13.76 3.80 -1.51
CA LYS A 252 -13.61 3.20 -2.83
C LYS A 252 -12.27 2.49 -2.94
N ILE A 253 -12.30 1.23 -3.40
CA ILE A 253 -11.12 0.46 -3.77
C ILE A 253 -11.12 0.35 -5.29
N PHE A 254 -10.22 1.07 -5.94
CA PHE A 254 -10.13 1.05 -7.41
C PHE A 254 -9.46 -0.24 -7.89
N MET A 255 -9.93 -0.79 -9.01
CA MET A 255 -9.40 -2.05 -9.53
C MET A 255 -7.97 -1.92 -10.11
N ASP A 256 -7.59 -0.70 -10.50
CA ASP A 256 -6.25 -0.36 -10.99
C ASP A 256 -5.25 -0.02 -9.85
N ASP A 257 -5.72 -0.01 -8.58
CA ASP A 257 -4.90 0.16 -7.38
C ASP A 257 -4.22 -1.16 -6.97
N ALA A 258 -3.32 -1.63 -7.84
CA ALA A 258 -2.75 -2.97 -7.76
C ALA A 258 -2.06 -3.30 -6.42
N PRO A 259 -1.23 -2.43 -5.80
CA PRO A 259 -0.60 -2.75 -4.52
C PRO A 259 -1.64 -3.01 -3.42
N ARG A 260 -2.69 -2.18 -3.36
CA ARG A 260 -3.79 -2.33 -2.41
C ARG A 260 -4.56 -3.64 -2.62
N LEU A 261 -4.97 -3.94 -3.85
CA LEU A 261 -5.70 -5.16 -4.16
C LEU A 261 -4.87 -6.43 -3.90
N ARG A 262 -3.58 -6.42 -4.22
CA ARG A 262 -2.69 -7.55 -3.90
C ARG A 262 -2.62 -7.81 -2.40
N GLN A 263 -2.56 -6.75 -1.59
CA GLN A 263 -2.58 -6.90 -0.13
C GLN A 263 -3.90 -7.50 0.34
N LEU A 264 -5.04 -7.00 -0.16
CA LEU A 264 -6.36 -7.55 0.18
C LEU A 264 -6.52 -9.02 -0.22
N TYR A 265 -6.07 -9.39 -1.44
CA TYR A 265 -6.09 -10.79 -1.88
C TYR A 265 -5.21 -11.69 -1.02
N TYR A 266 -4.09 -11.16 -0.52
CA TYR A 266 -3.22 -11.88 0.40
C TYR A 266 -3.88 -12.08 1.77
N ASP A 267 -4.36 -10.99 2.38
CA ASP A 267 -4.96 -10.99 3.71
C ASP A 267 -6.19 -11.92 3.79
N HIS A 268 -6.99 -11.94 2.73
CA HIS A 268 -8.20 -12.76 2.64
C HIS A 268 -8.01 -14.11 1.92
N LYS A 269 -6.77 -14.44 1.49
CA LYS A 269 -6.45 -15.70 0.77
C LYS A 269 -7.28 -15.90 -0.52
N CYS A 270 -7.52 -14.80 -1.23
CA CYS A 270 -8.38 -14.75 -2.41
C CYS A 270 -7.64 -14.97 -3.74
N PHE A 271 -6.31 -15.15 -3.75
CA PHE A 271 -5.62 -15.45 -5.01
C PHE A 271 -6.16 -16.74 -5.65
N ARG A 272 -6.60 -16.62 -6.89
CA ARG A 272 -7.08 -17.72 -7.74
C ARG A 272 -6.31 -17.72 -9.05
N LYS A 273 -6.26 -18.88 -9.70
CA LYS A 273 -5.72 -19.00 -11.06
C LYS A 273 -6.50 -18.05 -11.98
N VAL A 274 -5.79 -17.28 -12.79
CA VAL A 274 -6.41 -16.40 -13.80
C VAL A 274 -7.18 -17.28 -14.78
N GLY A 275 -8.51 -17.14 -14.78
CA GLY A 275 -9.38 -17.63 -15.84
C GLY A 275 -9.72 -16.47 -16.76
N VAL A 276 -10.65 -15.62 -16.33
CA VAL A 276 -11.09 -14.45 -17.09
C VAL A 276 -10.28 -13.20 -16.73
N ARG A 277 -9.70 -12.57 -17.76
CA ARG A 277 -9.05 -11.27 -17.63
C ARG A 277 -10.06 -10.19 -17.23
N LEU A 278 -9.90 -9.62 -16.03
CA LEU A 278 -10.79 -8.59 -15.51
C LEU A 278 -10.87 -7.38 -16.45
N GLU A 279 -9.78 -7.05 -17.14
CA GLU A 279 -9.72 -5.94 -18.10
C GLU A 279 -10.62 -6.17 -19.30
N SER A 280 -10.57 -7.38 -19.86
CA SER A 280 -11.43 -7.80 -20.96
C SER A 280 -12.90 -7.84 -20.53
N LEU A 281 -13.19 -8.31 -19.31
CA LEU A 281 -14.54 -8.31 -18.76
C LEU A 281 -15.07 -6.88 -18.59
N ASN A 282 -14.30 -6.00 -17.93
CA ASN A 282 -14.69 -4.60 -17.74
C ASN A 282 -14.92 -3.91 -19.09
N PHE A 283 -14.11 -4.22 -20.11
CA PHE A 283 -14.32 -3.71 -21.46
C PHE A 283 -15.65 -4.16 -22.07
N ALA A 284 -15.99 -5.45 -21.98
CA ALA A 284 -17.26 -5.97 -22.48
C ALA A 284 -18.47 -5.31 -21.80
N LEU A 285 -18.40 -5.14 -20.47
CA LEU A 285 -19.44 -4.46 -19.69
C LEU A 285 -19.52 -2.96 -20.02
N LYS A 286 -18.38 -2.31 -20.25
CA LYS A 286 -18.32 -0.90 -20.68
C LYS A 286 -18.96 -0.71 -22.06
N TYR A 287 -18.80 -1.69 -22.96
CA TYR A 287 -19.45 -1.66 -24.26
C TYR A 287 -20.98 -1.72 -24.15
N LEU A 288 -21.53 -2.59 -23.29
CA LEU A 288 -22.97 -2.62 -22.98
C LEU A 288 -23.46 -1.25 -22.46
N ASN A 289 -22.77 -0.69 -21.46
CA ASN A 289 -23.10 0.60 -20.88
C ASN A 289 -23.07 1.73 -21.92
N SER A 290 -22.10 1.72 -22.84
CA SER A 290 -22.00 2.72 -23.91
C SER A 290 -23.19 2.73 -24.89
N ARG A 291 -23.99 1.65 -24.88
CA ARG A 291 -25.21 1.49 -25.67
C ARG A 291 -26.49 1.62 -24.84
N ASN A 292 -26.37 2.05 -23.58
CA ASN A 292 -27.47 2.14 -22.60
C ASN A 292 -28.17 0.81 -22.36
N ILE A 293 -27.46 -0.31 -22.50
CA ILE A 293 -28.01 -1.64 -22.22
C ILE A 293 -27.73 -1.98 -20.76
N LEU A 294 -28.81 -2.07 -19.98
CA LEU A 294 -28.75 -2.48 -18.58
C LEU A 294 -28.51 -3.97 -18.47
N PHE A 295 -27.73 -4.36 -17.45
CA PHE A 295 -27.50 -5.75 -17.11
C PHE A 295 -27.53 -5.95 -15.59
N GLU A 296 -27.86 -7.16 -15.18
CA GLU A 296 -27.86 -7.59 -13.78
C GLU A 296 -26.93 -8.78 -13.62
N TYR A 297 -26.28 -8.92 -12.46
CA TYR A 297 -25.50 -10.13 -12.17
C TYR A 297 -26.43 -11.28 -11.80
N ASN A 298 -26.26 -12.45 -12.42
CA ASN A 298 -27.07 -13.64 -12.12
C ASN A 298 -26.87 -14.12 -10.68
N ASN A 299 -25.65 -13.99 -10.21
CA ASN A 299 -25.25 -14.23 -8.84
C ASN A 299 -24.38 -13.03 -8.44
N GLN A 300 -24.69 -12.40 -7.31
CA GLN A 300 -23.91 -11.25 -6.86
C GLN A 300 -22.42 -11.61 -6.65
N ASP A 301 -22.11 -12.89 -6.37
CA ASP A 301 -20.76 -13.44 -6.23
C ASP A 301 -20.04 -13.78 -7.53
N MET A 302 -20.69 -13.64 -8.69
CA MET A 302 -20.13 -13.98 -9.99
C MET A 302 -20.22 -12.79 -10.94
N LEU A 303 -19.07 -12.18 -11.20
CA LEU A 303 -18.95 -11.05 -12.11
C LEU A 303 -18.97 -11.46 -13.58
N ARG A 304 -18.65 -12.74 -13.85
CA ARG A 304 -18.57 -13.32 -15.19
C ARG A 304 -19.92 -13.76 -15.75
N GLU A 305 -21.00 -13.66 -14.97
CA GLU A 305 -22.33 -14.07 -15.39
C GLU A 305 -23.33 -12.93 -15.19
N ILE A 306 -23.87 -12.43 -16.31
CA ILE A 306 -24.87 -11.36 -16.30
C ILE A 306 -26.16 -11.81 -16.99
N LYS A 307 -27.20 -11.01 -16.83
CA LYS A 307 -28.48 -11.12 -17.52
C LYS A 307 -28.78 -9.83 -18.26
N VAL A 308 -29.13 -9.95 -19.53
CA VAL A 308 -29.54 -8.84 -20.39
C VAL A 308 -30.84 -9.22 -21.07
N ASN A 309 -31.91 -8.44 -20.88
CA ASN A 309 -33.24 -8.69 -21.46
C ASN A 309 -33.74 -10.15 -21.33
N GLY A 310 -33.47 -10.79 -20.20
CA GLY A 310 -33.87 -12.19 -19.96
C GLY A 310 -32.85 -13.24 -20.40
N THR A 311 -31.86 -12.89 -21.22
CA THR A 311 -30.80 -13.78 -21.71
C THR A 311 -29.62 -13.81 -20.74
N ASN A 312 -29.21 -15.01 -20.33
CA ASN A 312 -28.00 -15.20 -19.52
C ASN A 312 -26.77 -15.15 -20.41
N ILE A 313 -25.80 -14.30 -20.06
CA ILE A 313 -24.52 -14.15 -20.75
C ILE A 313 -23.40 -14.57 -19.79
N VAL A 314 -22.58 -15.52 -20.23
CA VAL A 314 -21.42 -16.02 -19.49
C VAL A 314 -20.15 -15.65 -20.22
N PHE A 315 -19.24 -14.96 -19.54
CA PHE A 315 -17.96 -14.55 -20.08
C PHE A 315 -16.87 -15.56 -19.74
N VAL A 316 -16.14 -16.01 -20.75
CA VAL A 316 -14.98 -16.91 -20.61
C VAL A 316 -13.77 -16.29 -21.30
N TYR A 317 -12.58 -16.83 -21.04
CA TYR A 317 -11.35 -16.36 -21.68
C TYR A 317 -10.47 -17.57 -22.04
N GLU A 318 -10.65 -18.09 -23.24
CA GLU A 318 -9.93 -19.26 -23.74
C GLU A 318 -9.19 -18.88 -25.03
N TYR A 319 -7.91 -19.25 -25.15
CA TYR A 319 -7.13 -19.00 -26.38
C TYR A 319 -7.84 -19.56 -27.62
N CYS A 320 -8.42 -20.76 -27.47
CA CYS A 320 -9.41 -21.34 -28.35
C CYS A 320 -10.45 -22.04 -27.47
N LEU A 321 -11.69 -21.55 -27.48
CA LEU A 321 -12.81 -22.19 -26.80
C LEU A 321 -13.08 -23.52 -27.50
N SER A 322 -12.67 -24.60 -26.83
CA SER A 322 -12.69 -25.96 -27.37
C SER A 322 -13.90 -26.76 -26.90
N LYS A 323 -14.21 -27.84 -27.63
CA LYS A 323 -15.21 -28.84 -27.25
C LYS A 323 -14.99 -29.36 -25.82
N GLU A 324 -13.73 -29.66 -25.47
CA GLU A 324 -13.33 -30.14 -24.14
C GLU A 324 -13.66 -29.14 -23.04
N PHE A 325 -13.37 -27.86 -23.27
CA PHE A 325 -13.70 -26.79 -22.33
C PHE A 325 -15.21 -26.69 -22.14
N LEU A 326 -15.97 -26.67 -23.24
CA LEU A 326 -17.42 -26.55 -23.20
C LEU A 326 -18.08 -27.73 -22.46
N TYR A 327 -17.60 -28.96 -22.70
CA TYR A 327 -18.05 -30.14 -21.94
C TYR A 327 -17.81 -29.99 -20.44
N ARG A 328 -16.61 -29.55 -20.05
CA ARG A 328 -16.24 -29.38 -18.63
C ARG A 328 -17.03 -28.26 -17.96
N MET A 329 -17.39 -27.22 -18.71
CA MET A 329 -18.16 -26.09 -18.21
C MET A 329 -19.62 -26.47 -17.90
N THR A 330 -20.18 -27.48 -18.59
CA THR A 330 -21.58 -27.92 -18.43
C THR A 330 -22.58 -26.75 -18.46
N PRO A 331 -22.63 -25.99 -19.57
CA PRO A 331 -23.39 -24.74 -19.61
C PRO A 331 -24.89 -25.00 -19.48
N LYS A 332 -25.60 -24.04 -18.86
CA LYS A 332 -27.06 -24.06 -18.81
C LYS A 332 -27.64 -23.81 -20.21
N SER A 333 -28.66 -24.57 -20.59
CA SER A 333 -29.36 -24.36 -21.86
C SER A 333 -29.94 -22.94 -21.97
N ASN A 334 -30.05 -22.43 -23.20
CA ASN A 334 -30.49 -21.07 -23.53
C ASN A 334 -29.60 -19.94 -23.00
N CYS A 335 -28.30 -20.19 -22.80
CA CYS A 335 -27.34 -19.14 -22.47
C CYS A 335 -26.48 -18.72 -23.67
N LEU A 336 -25.90 -17.53 -23.55
CA LEU A 336 -24.90 -16.98 -24.45
C LEU A 336 -23.52 -17.09 -23.79
N ILE A 337 -22.56 -17.72 -24.43
CA ILE A 337 -21.18 -17.79 -23.94
C ILE A 337 -20.31 -16.92 -24.84
N VAL A 338 -19.63 -15.95 -24.24
CA VAL A 338 -18.78 -15.00 -24.94
C VAL A 338 -17.34 -15.29 -24.60
N ASN A 339 -16.55 -15.70 -25.60
CA ASN A 339 -15.11 -15.82 -25.44
C ASN A 339 -14.46 -14.45 -25.58
N LEU A 340 -13.95 -13.92 -24.48
CA LEU A 340 -13.33 -12.60 -24.40
C LEU A 340 -11.94 -12.53 -25.05
N HIS A 341 -11.30 -13.67 -25.29
CA HIS A 341 -10.06 -13.73 -26.06
C HIS A 341 -10.36 -13.41 -27.54
N ASN A 342 -9.71 -12.38 -28.10
CA ASN A 342 -9.97 -11.94 -29.47
C ASN A 342 -8.75 -11.99 -30.41
N TRP A 343 -7.59 -12.49 -29.97
CA TRP A 343 -6.37 -12.37 -30.76
C TRP A 343 -6.37 -13.25 -32.03
N ASN A 344 -7.11 -14.37 -32.02
CA ASN A 344 -7.23 -15.27 -33.17
C ASN A 344 -8.47 -14.96 -34.04
N GLY A 345 -9.17 -13.85 -33.80
CA GLY A 345 -10.39 -13.47 -34.51
C GLY A 345 -11.42 -14.60 -34.54
N GLN A 346 -11.86 -14.97 -35.75
CA GLN A 346 -12.85 -16.06 -35.96
C GLN A 346 -12.38 -17.44 -35.49
N TYR A 347 -11.07 -17.64 -35.30
CA TYR A 347 -10.51 -18.91 -34.83
C TYR A 347 -10.41 -19.03 -33.30
N CYS A 348 -11.01 -18.10 -32.55
CA CYS A 348 -11.07 -18.17 -31.08
C CYS A 348 -12.08 -19.21 -30.56
N ILE A 349 -12.91 -19.81 -31.42
CA ILE A 349 -13.86 -20.86 -31.07
C ILE A 349 -13.67 -22.00 -32.06
N SER A 350 -13.50 -23.23 -31.57
CA SER A 350 -13.30 -24.39 -32.43
C SER A 350 -14.61 -24.79 -33.11
N LYS A 351 -14.52 -25.39 -34.30
CA LYS A 351 -15.70 -25.89 -35.01
C LYS A 351 -16.45 -26.94 -34.19
N GLU A 352 -15.72 -27.84 -33.54
CA GLU A 352 -16.28 -28.88 -32.70
C GLU A 352 -16.98 -28.33 -31.44
N ALA A 353 -16.55 -27.15 -30.96
CA ALA A 353 -17.25 -26.45 -29.88
C ALA A 353 -18.56 -25.83 -30.37
N LEU A 354 -18.59 -25.27 -31.59
CA LEU A 354 -19.82 -24.76 -32.22
C LEU A 354 -20.82 -25.90 -32.45
N ASP A 355 -20.38 -27.03 -32.99
CA ASP A 355 -21.23 -28.20 -33.22
C ASP A 355 -21.83 -28.71 -31.88
N LEU A 356 -21.01 -28.82 -30.82
CA LEU A 356 -21.49 -29.24 -29.50
C LEU A 356 -22.42 -28.21 -28.83
N ALA A 357 -22.28 -26.92 -29.15
CA ALA A 357 -23.12 -25.88 -28.59
C ALA A 357 -24.59 -26.03 -29.03
N GLU A 358 -24.83 -26.57 -30.23
CA GLU A 358 -26.18 -26.91 -30.71
C GLU A 358 -26.81 -27.99 -29.82
N ASP A 359 -26.06 -29.02 -29.45
CA ASP A 359 -26.53 -30.10 -28.56
C ASP A 359 -26.90 -29.59 -27.16
N PHE A 360 -26.14 -28.63 -26.64
CA PHE A 360 -26.44 -27.98 -25.35
C PHE A 360 -27.51 -26.87 -25.46
N ASN A 361 -27.91 -26.54 -26.69
CA ASN A 361 -28.79 -25.40 -26.98
C ASN A 361 -28.25 -24.11 -26.33
N VAL A 362 -26.97 -23.81 -26.60
CA VAL A 362 -26.27 -22.59 -26.17
C VAL A 362 -25.66 -21.91 -27.38
N LYS A 363 -25.51 -20.59 -27.31
CA LYS A 363 -24.88 -19.81 -28.40
C LYS A 363 -23.49 -19.38 -27.98
N LEU A 364 -22.49 -19.66 -28.80
CA LEU A 364 -21.12 -19.20 -28.57
C LEU A 364 -20.86 -17.96 -29.44
N LEU A 365 -20.21 -16.94 -28.88
CA LEU A 365 -19.78 -15.74 -29.61
C LEU A 365 -18.32 -15.42 -29.33
N THR A 366 -17.61 -15.02 -30.37
CA THR A 366 -16.40 -14.21 -30.28
C THR A 366 -16.72 -12.79 -29.79
N MET A 367 -15.72 -12.00 -29.41
CA MET A 367 -15.93 -10.59 -29.05
C MET A 367 -16.56 -9.77 -30.17
N ASP A 368 -16.12 -9.96 -31.42
CA ASP A 368 -16.66 -9.22 -32.57
C ASP A 368 -18.13 -9.59 -32.85
N GLU A 369 -18.49 -10.86 -32.63
CA GLU A 369 -19.87 -11.31 -32.70
C GLU A 369 -20.70 -10.81 -31.53
N PHE A 370 -20.12 -10.72 -30.34
CA PHE A 370 -20.76 -10.12 -29.17
C PHE A 370 -21.08 -8.64 -29.42
N TYR A 371 -20.18 -7.85 -29.97
CA TYR A 371 -20.47 -6.45 -30.29
C TYR A 371 -21.61 -6.30 -31.31
N ARG A 372 -21.65 -7.18 -32.32
CA ARG A 372 -22.76 -7.23 -33.27
C ARG A 372 -24.07 -7.62 -32.57
N TYR A 373 -24.05 -8.63 -31.72
CA TYR A 373 -25.20 -9.06 -30.92
C TYR A 373 -25.73 -7.93 -30.04
N VAL A 374 -24.86 -7.21 -29.34
CA VAL A 374 -25.24 -6.07 -28.49
C VAL A 374 -26.00 -5.01 -29.29
N ASN A 375 -25.60 -4.72 -30.54
CA ASN A 375 -26.33 -3.77 -31.39
C ASN A 375 -27.72 -4.26 -31.83
N THR A 376 -28.06 -5.54 -31.64
CA THR A 376 -29.39 -6.09 -31.91
C THR A 376 -30.33 -6.02 -30.70
N ILE A 377 -29.80 -5.74 -29.51
CA ILE A 377 -30.56 -5.56 -28.29
C ILE A 377 -31.24 -4.19 -28.36
N LYS A 378 -32.58 -4.19 -28.34
CA LYS A 378 -33.39 -2.98 -28.40
C LYS A 378 -33.66 -2.39 -27.03
#